data_AF-A0A7Y1BL05-F1
#
_entry.id   AF-A0A7Y1BL05-F1
#
_cell.length_a   1.000
_cell.length_b   1.000
_cell.length_c   1.000
_cell.angle_alpha   90.00
_cell.angle_beta   90.00
_cell.angle_gamma   90.00
#
_symmetry.space_group_name_H-M   'P 1'
#
loop_
_entity.id
_entity.type
_entity.pdbx_description
1 polymer ?
#
loop_
_entity_poly.entity_id
_entity_poly.type
_entity_poly.pdbx_seq_one_letter_code
_entity_poly.pdbx_strand_id
1 'polypeptide(L)'
;FAHHFHTDHPVFSCSKIEQKQLNTWVSFQSAEQPLLGQFSVSSNSLKQRGLYSLVPPASVVPAQVHRTNILNHDPHYRHLPPLWEKLKDDREGRLLPPEERLARQMQFQLAYVSYVGLVIRRALERYGLRRIDGNYVFSWAGRSFVLRHDVHDWVVTQSEGSALRIVPIAWFGASIKISESLEPDRIVCWPGVSTSVASPQSLPVSPLDLYVVEKMGKLFDEWMLRQLLQGHGRKLGALPTPAKKLTQAWPEQFESISSTHVRLLAPVDAQKAAELKASLKGSANSQVVDAVGDAIEQISAFAQLCGHPARFERGQQQDFYCKCETCQATWSLKTTGKRRHFAMRPKGASAIPEEDGFLWSGRDWIGFDLSSEK
;
A
#
# COMPACT_ATOMS: atom_id res chain seq x y z
N PHE A 1 11.03 -43.23 -22.07
CA PHE A 1 11.36 -42.21 -21.05
C PHE A 1 10.64 -40.92 -21.43
N ALA A 2 9.43 -40.79 -20.92
CA ALA A 2 8.57 -39.64 -21.06
C ALA A 2 8.47 -38.97 -19.68
N HIS A 3 8.46 -37.65 -19.62
CA HIS A 3 7.66 -36.95 -18.61
C HIS A 3 7.21 -35.58 -19.14
N HIS A 4 5.90 -35.41 -19.02
CA HIS A 4 5.08 -34.27 -19.37
C HIS A 4 5.41 -33.01 -18.57
N PHE A 5 5.36 -31.86 -19.25
CA PHE A 5 4.91 -30.60 -18.66
C PHE A 5 3.53 -30.27 -19.23
N HIS A 6 2.51 -30.35 -18.38
CA HIS A 6 1.27 -29.60 -18.52
C HIS A 6 1.09 -28.80 -17.23
N THR A 7 0.84 -27.49 -17.35
CA THR A 7 -0.32 -26.82 -16.72
C THR A 7 -0.35 -25.35 -17.11
N ASP A 8 -1.52 -24.96 -17.58
CA ASP A 8 -1.96 -23.63 -17.97
C ASP A 8 -2.04 -22.65 -16.79
N HIS A 9 -1.64 -21.39 -17.04
CA HIS A 9 -2.23 -20.19 -16.42
C HIS A 9 -2.13 -19.02 -17.42
N PRO A 10 -3.16 -18.15 -17.51
CA PRO A 10 -3.31 -17.25 -18.63
C PRO A 10 -2.31 -16.09 -18.61
N VAL A 11 -1.72 -15.93 -19.79
CA VAL A 11 -0.78 -14.92 -20.28
C VAL A 11 -1.16 -13.50 -19.87
N PHE A 12 -0.22 -12.80 -19.22
CA PHE A 12 -0.14 -11.34 -19.23
C PHE A 12 -0.06 -10.86 -20.69
N SER A 13 -1.13 -10.25 -21.20
CA SER A 13 -1.06 -9.47 -22.44
C SER A 13 -1.61 -8.08 -22.18
N CYS A 14 -0.80 -7.25 -21.51
CA CYS A 14 -0.84 -5.82 -21.78
C CYS A 14 -0.10 -5.65 -23.11
N SER A 15 -0.79 -5.15 -24.14
CA SER A 15 -0.19 -4.94 -25.45
C SER A 15 1.02 -4.01 -25.32
N LYS A 16 2.18 -4.42 -25.86
CA LYS A 16 3.41 -3.60 -25.95
C LYS A 16 3.16 -2.20 -26.55
N ILE A 17 2.05 -2.01 -27.26
CA ILE A 17 1.66 -0.74 -27.89
C ILE A 17 0.99 0.21 -26.87
N GLU A 18 0.21 -0.30 -25.91
CA GLU A 18 -0.44 0.53 -24.88
C GLU A 18 0.57 1.01 -23.81
N GLN A 19 1.53 0.15 -23.43
CA GLN A 19 2.64 0.54 -22.55
C GLN A 19 3.58 1.57 -23.19
N LYS A 20 3.75 1.54 -24.52
CA LYS A 20 4.56 2.53 -25.24
C LYS A 20 3.92 3.93 -25.19
N GLN A 21 2.58 4.02 -25.22
CA GLN A 21 1.90 5.33 -25.17
C GLN A 21 1.94 5.95 -23.77
N LEU A 22 1.84 5.15 -22.71
CA LEU A 22 1.96 5.63 -21.31
C LEU A 22 3.40 6.00 -20.91
N ASN A 23 4.40 5.25 -21.38
CA ASN A 23 5.82 5.51 -21.07
C ASN A 23 6.38 6.73 -21.80
N THR A 24 5.79 7.16 -22.92
CA THR A 24 6.31 8.29 -23.71
C THR A 24 6.01 9.65 -23.06
N TRP A 25 4.97 9.76 -22.21
CA TRP A 25 4.57 11.03 -21.59
C TRP A 25 5.18 11.29 -20.19
N VAL A 26 5.48 10.25 -19.42
CA VAL A 26 5.91 10.40 -18.01
C VAL A 26 7.43 10.24 -17.83
N SER A 27 8.12 9.56 -18.75
CA SER A 27 9.55 9.24 -18.62
C SER A 27 10.50 10.45 -18.64
N PHE A 28 10.04 11.63 -19.05
CA PHE A 28 10.93 12.78 -19.27
C PHE A 28 11.10 13.73 -18.07
N GLN A 29 10.22 13.73 -17.06
CA GLN A 29 10.29 14.71 -15.95
C GLN A 29 10.98 14.21 -14.66
N SER A 30 10.90 12.92 -14.30
CA SER A 30 11.33 12.44 -12.97
C SER A 30 12.83 12.16 -12.78
N ALA A 31 13.67 12.16 -13.82
CA ALA A 31 15.01 11.56 -13.70
C ALA A 31 16.14 12.47 -13.16
N GLU A 32 16.05 13.80 -13.10
CA GLU A 32 17.28 14.63 -12.92
C GLU A 32 17.14 15.92 -12.08
N GLN A 33 16.07 16.10 -11.30
CA GLN A 33 15.91 17.32 -10.48
C GLN A 33 16.94 17.55 -9.35
N PRO A 34 17.65 16.55 -8.77
CA PRO A 34 18.64 16.82 -7.70
C PRO A 34 19.89 17.58 -8.16
N LEU A 35 20.22 17.55 -9.45
CA LEU A 35 21.48 18.10 -9.97
C LEU A 35 21.44 19.63 -10.13
N LEU A 36 20.28 20.22 -10.39
CA LEU A 36 20.14 21.64 -10.77
C LEU A 36 20.51 22.63 -9.65
N GLY A 37 20.31 22.26 -8.37
CA GLY A 37 20.65 23.11 -7.23
C GLY A 37 22.16 23.28 -7.02
N GLN A 38 22.95 22.23 -7.24
CA GLN A 38 24.41 22.29 -7.16
C GLN A 38 25.04 22.91 -8.41
N PHE A 39 24.38 22.83 -9.56
CA PHE A 39 24.82 23.49 -10.80
C PHE A 39 24.63 25.01 -10.79
N SER A 40 23.67 25.56 -10.04
CA SER A 40 23.42 27.01 -10.07
C SER A 40 24.48 27.85 -9.34
N VAL A 41 25.11 27.32 -8.29
CA VAL A 41 26.19 28.00 -7.55
C VAL A 41 27.54 27.84 -8.28
N SER A 42 27.76 26.71 -8.94
CA SER A 42 28.95 26.48 -9.78
C SER A 42 28.90 27.19 -11.12
N SER A 43 27.71 27.46 -11.68
CA SER A 43 27.57 28.21 -12.94
C SER A 43 28.03 29.67 -12.81
N ASN A 44 27.78 30.34 -11.68
CA ASN A 44 28.24 31.72 -11.47
C ASN A 44 29.77 31.81 -11.31
N SER A 45 30.41 30.81 -10.72
CA SER A 45 31.88 30.74 -10.66
C SER A 45 32.50 30.28 -11.99
N LEU A 46 31.81 29.45 -12.77
CA LEU A 46 32.20 29.07 -14.14
C LEU A 46 32.10 30.25 -15.11
N LYS A 47 31.03 31.08 -15.02
CA LYS A 47 30.90 32.32 -15.81
C LYS A 47 32.03 33.31 -15.57
N GLN A 48 32.61 33.30 -14.37
CA GLN A 48 33.76 34.13 -14.00
C GLN A 48 35.12 33.51 -14.35
N ARG A 49 35.16 32.22 -14.71
CA ARG A 49 36.40 31.53 -15.15
C ARG A 49 36.51 31.58 -16.67
N GLY A 50 37.71 31.90 -17.16
CA GLY A 50 38.01 32.49 -18.47
C GLY A 50 37.54 31.78 -19.75
N LEU A 51 36.88 30.62 -19.69
CA LEU A 51 36.30 29.97 -20.86
C LEU A 51 35.00 30.65 -21.33
N TYR A 52 34.16 31.13 -20.41
CA TYR A 52 32.90 31.80 -20.77
C TYR A 52 33.11 33.24 -21.25
N SER A 53 34.20 33.90 -20.85
CA SER A 53 34.60 35.23 -21.37
C SER A 53 35.16 35.19 -22.78
N LEU A 54 35.57 34.00 -23.26
CA LEU A 54 36.05 33.80 -24.64
C LEU A 54 34.89 33.56 -25.62
N VAL A 55 33.67 33.33 -25.13
CA VAL A 55 32.48 33.25 -25.97
C VAL A 55 32.09 34.68 -26.38
N PRO A 56 32.12 35.02 -27.67
CA PRO A 56 31.74 36.35 -28.12
C PRO A 56 30.36 36.78 -27.58
N PRO A 57 30.18 38.04 -27.17
CA PRO A 57 28.87 38.54 -26.72
C PRO A 57 27.77 38.40 -27.78
N ALA A 58 28.17 38.36 -29.06
CA ALA A 58 27.30 38.17 -30.22
C ALA A 58 27.04 36.69 -30.57
N SER A 59 27.58 35.72 -29.81
CA SER A 59 27.34 34.31 -30.05
C SER A 59 25.88 33.96 -29.75
N VAL A 60 25.09 33.81 -30.80
CA VAL A 60 23.73 33.32 -30.73
C VAL A 60 23.78 31.82 -30.51
N VAL A 61 23.50 31.40 -29.28
CA VAL A 61 23.34 29.98 -28.97
C VAL A 61 21.94 29.55 -29.43
N PRO A 62 21.82 28.61 -30.39
CA PRO A 62 20.52 28.21 -30.93
C PRO A 62 19.61 27.65 -29.83
N ALA A 63 18.30 27.93 -29.95
CA ALA A 63 17.31 27.38 -29.02
C ALA A 63 17.16 25.85 -29.14
N GLN A 64 17.60 25.26 -30.26
CA GLN A 64 17.58 23.83 -30.52
C GLN A 64 18.99 23.30 -30.73
N VAL A 65 19.29 22.16 -30.11
CA VAL A 65 20.52 21.39 -30.36
C VAL A 65 20.19 20.29 -31.36
N HIS A 66 20.86 20.29 -32.51
CA HIS A 66 20.71 19.22 -33.50
C HIS A 66 21.32 17.93 -32.97
N ARG A 67 20.54 16.84 -32.96
CA ARG A 67 20.99 15.52 -32.51
C ARG A 67 21.93 14.89 -33.54
N THR A 68 23.23 15.18 -33.42
CA THR A 68 24.29 14.55 -34.22
C THR A 68 24.66 13.19 -33.64
N ASN A 69 25.38 12.36 -34.41
CA ASN A 69 25.84 11.04 -33.95
C ASN A 69 26.66 11.11 -32.65
N ILE A 70 27.48 12.15 -32.47
CA ILE A 70 28.26 12.37 -31.23
C ILE A 70 27.31 12.65 -30.06
N LEU A 71 26.33 13.54 -30.25
CA LEU A 71 25.38 13.90 -29.20
C LEU A 71 24.36 12.78 -28.89
N ASN A 72 24.25 11.74 -29.72
CA ASN A 72 23.36 10.60 -29.48
C ASN A 72 24.09 9.40 -28.86
N HIS A 73 25.35 9.16 -29.25
CA HIS A 73 26.03 7.90 -28.95
C HIS A 73 27.27 8.05 -28.07
N ASP A 74 27.86 9.25 -27.97
CA ASP A 74 29.03 9.46 -27.11
C ASP A 74 28.62 9.50 -25.63
N PRO A 75 29.20 8.65 -24.75
CA PRO A 75 28.87 8.62 -23.33
C PRO A 75 29.03 9.97 -22.62
N HIS A 76 29.96 10.81 -23.06
CA HIS A 76 30.24 12.11 -22.48
C HIS A 76 29.19 13.16 -22.88
N TYR A 77 28.71 13.13 -24.13
CA TYR A 77 27.85 14.19 -24.67
C TYR A 77 26.36 13.82 -24.80
N ARG A 78 25.99 12.55 -24.66
CA ARG A 78 24.60 12.07 -24.78
C ARG A 78 23.60 12.71 -23.80
N HIS A 79 24.10 13.30 -22.72
CA HIS A 79 23.29 13.98 -21.70
C HIS A 79 22.94 15.43 -22.08
N LEU A 80 23.63 16.00 -23.06
CA LEU A 80 23.48 17.41 -23.43
C LEU A 80 22.12 17.71 -24.10
N PRO A 81 21.62 16.92 -25.07
CA PRO A 81 20.32 17.21 -25.68
C PRO A 81 19.13 17.20 -24.69
N PRO A 82 18.98 16.19 -23.80
CA PRO A 82 17.92 16.21 -22.77
C PRO A 82 17.98 17.44 -21.84
N LEU A 83 19.18 17.87 -21.45
CA LEU A 83 19.35 19.06 -20.61
C LEU A 83 19.00 20.35 -21.37
N TRP A 84 19.31 20.42 -22.67
CA TRP A 84 18.99 21.56 -23.51
C TRP A 84 17.48 21.71 -23.73
N GLU A 85 16.79 20.60 -24.00
CA GLU A 85 15.34 20.53 -24.11
C GLU A 85 14.68 20.97 -22.79
N LYS A 86 15.17 20.51 -21.63
CA LYS A 86 14.67 20.96 -20.31
C LYS A 86 14.86 22.45 -20.08
N LEU A 87 16.01 23.01 -20.44
CA LEU A 87 16.26 24.45 -20.29
C LEU A 87 15.31 25.26 -21.16
N LYS A 88 15.04 24.77 -22.38
CA LYS A 88 14.06 25.38 -23.29
C LYS A 88 12.66 25.33 -22.68
N ASP A 89 12.22 24.16 -22.23
CA ASP A 89 10.90 23.97 -21.62
C ASP A 89 10.71 24.82 -20.36
N ASP A 90 11.74 24.96 -19.51
CA ASP A 90 11.70 25.81 -18.32
C ASP A 90 11.62 27.30 -18.69
N ARG A 91 12.36 27.74 -19.72
CA ARG A 91 12.26 29.12 -20.21
C ARG A 91 10.89 29.41 -20.82
N GLU A 92 10.37 28.53 -21.66
CA GLU A 92 9.02 28.65 -22.23
C GLU A 92 7.96 28.61 -21.12
N GLY A 93 8.11 27.74 -20.14
CA GLY A 93 7.23 27.65 -18.97
C GLY A 93 7.21 28.92 -18.09
N ARG A 94 8.33 29.63 -17.98
CA ARG A 94 8.41 30.93 -17.27
C ARG A 94 7.79 32.08 -18.06
N LEU A 95 7.74 31.98 -19.38
CA LEU A 95 7.14 32.98 -20.27
C LEU A 95 5.62 32.86 -20.37
N LEU A 96 5.04 31.72 -19.96
CA LEU A 96 3.59 31.53 -19.90
C LEU A 96 2.95 32.47 -18.85
N PRO A 97 1.78 33.06 -19.16
CA PRO A 97 0.99 33.79 -18.19
C PRO A 97 0.71 32.95 -16.93
N PRO A 98 0.64 33.57 -15.73
CA PRO A 98 0.37 32.85 -14.48
C PRO A 98 -0.90 31.98 -14.54
N GLU A 99 -1.95 32.42 -15.23
CA GLU A 99 -3.21 31.70 -15.39
C GLU A 99 -3.06 30.41 -16.20
N GLU A 100 -2.34 30.46 -17.33
CA GLU A 100 -2.08 29.28 -18.15
C GLU A 100 -1.19 28.28 -17.42
N ARG A 101 -0.23 28.77 -16.64
CA ARG A 101 0.61 27.92 -15.77
C ARG A 101 -0.25 27.22 -14.72
N LEU A 102 -1.14 27.93 -14.06
CA LEU A 102 -2.05 27.35 -13.07
C LEU A 102 -2.96 26.30 -13.71
N ALA A 103 -3.58 26.61 -14.84
CA ALA A 103 -4.45 25.69 -15.59
C ALA A 103 -3.71 24.40 -15.97
N ARG A 104 -2.48 24.52 -16.47
CA ARG A 104 -1.64 23.35 -16.80
C ARG A 104 -1.32 22.50 -15.57
N GLN A 105 -0.98 23.12 -14.43
CA GLN A 105 -0.70 22.38 -13.20
C GLN A 105 -1.95 21.70 -12.62
N MET A 106 -3.11 22.35 -12.72
CA MET A 106 -4.39 21.74 -12.34
C MET A 106 -4.71 20.52 -13.22
N GLN A 107 -4.49 20.60 -14.54
CA GLN A 107 -4.66 19.47 -15.44
C GLN A 107 -3.74 18.30 -15.08
N PHE A 108 -2.47 18.58 -14.77
CA PHE A 108 -1.53 17.55 -14.31
C PHE A 108 -1.95 16.92 -12.98
N GLN A 109 -2.42 17.73 -12.04
CA GLN A 109 -2.94 17.23 -10.76
C GLN A 109 -4.13 16.27 -10.99
N LEU A 110 -5.10 16.64 -11.82
CA LEU A 110 -6.27 15.80 -12.13
C LEU A 110 -5.89 14.50 -12.85
N ALA A 111 -4.94 14.57 -13.80
CA ALA A 111 -4.41 13.40 -14.48
C ALA A 111 -3.70 12.46 -13.49
N TYR A 112 -2.91 13.01 -12.56
CA TYR A 112 -2.20 12.23 -11.56
C TYR A 112 -3.16 11.57 -10.54
N VAL A 113 -4.18 12.30 -10.06
CA VAL A 113 -5.25 11.74 -9.21
C VAL A 113 -5.93 10.56 -9.90
N SER A 114 -6.22 10.69 -11.20
CA SER A 114 -6.83 9.62 -12.01
C SER A 114 -5.91 8.41 -12.14
N TYR A 115 -4.61 8.63 -12.35
CA TYR A 115 -3.60 7.58 -12.37
C TYR A 115 -3.49 6.83 -11.04
N VAL A 116 -3.42 7.55 -9.91
CA VAL A 116 -3.41 6.92 -8.58
C VAL A 116 -4.68 6.09 -8.38
N GLY A 117 -5.84 6.58 -8.82
CA GLY A 117 -7.09 5.82 -8.80
C GLY A 117 -7.06 4.54 -9.63
N LEU A 118 -6.34 4.50 -10.75
CA LEU A 118 -6.11 3.27 -11.52
C LEU A 118 -5.26 2.26 -10.73
N VAL A 119 -4.16 2.73 -10.12
CA VAL A 119 -3.26 1.89 -9.31
C VAL A 119 -4.01 1.30 -8.11
N ILE A 120 -4.80 2.12 -7.40
CA ILE A 120 -5.63 1.67 -6.26
C ILE A 120 -6.61 0.58 -6.70
N ARG A 121 -7.35 0.81 -7.78
CA ARG A 121 -8.31 -0.18 -8.28
C ARG A 121 -7.63 -1.49 -8.62
N ARG A 122 -6.50 -1.44 -9.35
CA ARG A 122 -5.72 -2.63 -9.71
C ARG A 122 -5.20 -3.36 -8.48
N ALA A 123 -4.76 -2.63 -7.46
CA ALA A 123 -4.31 -3.21 -6.19
C ALA A 123 -5.45 -3.89 -5.41
N LEU A 124 -6.69 -3.40 -5.52
CA LEU A 124 -7.85 -3.94 -4.81
C LEU A 124 -8.62 -5.02 -5.60
N GLU A 125 -8.31 -5.26 -6.87
CA GLU A 125 -8.95 -6.29 -7.70
C GLU A 125 -8.91 -7.69 -7.08
N ARG A 126 -7.84 -8.03 -6.35
CA ARG A 126 -7.69 -9.31 -5.61
C ARG A 126 -8.85 -9.57 -4.63
N TYR A 127 -9.48 -8.51 -4.11
CA TYR A 127 -10.58 -8.59 -3.15
C TYR A 127 -11.97 -8.61 -3.82
N GLY A 128 -12.02 -8.83 -5.13
CA GLY A 128 -13.27 -8.87 -5.88
C GLY A 128 -13.91 -7.50 -6.01
N LEU A 129 -13.11 -6.46 -6.26
CA LEU A 129 -13.57 -5.08 -6.45
C LEU A 129 -14.63 -5.00 -7.56
N ARG A 130 -15.80 -4.46 -7.23
CA ARG A 130 -16.94 -4.28 -8.14
C ARG A 130 -17.43 -2.84 -8.07
N ARG A 131 -18.08 -2.38 -9.13
CA ARG A 131 -18.69 -1.05 -9.16
C ARG A 131 -20.19 -1.18 -8.88
N ILE A 132 -20.67 -0.48 -7.85
CA ILE A 132 -22.08 -0.46 -7.42
C ILE A 132 -22.44 1.01 -7.14
N ASP A 133 -23.51 1.51 -7.77
CA ASP A 133 -24.02 2.89 -7.60
C ASP A 133 -22.94 3.98 -7.70
N GLY A 134 -22.04 3.84 -8.69
CA GLY A 134 -20.95 4.78 -8.93
C GLY A 134 -19.73 4.62 -8.03
N ASN A 135 -19.85 3.91 -6.91
CA ASN A 135 -18.76 3.60 -5.98
C ASN A 135 -18.12 2.24 -6.29
N TYR A 136 -16.89 2.04 -5.80
CA TYR A 136 -16.25 0.73 -5.84
C TYR A 136 -16.38 0.04 -4.49
N VAL A 137 -16.83 -1.21 -4.48
CA VAL A 137 -17.08 -2.00 -3.27
C VAL A 137 -16.31 -3.31 -3.36
N PHE A 138 -15.73 -3.73 -2.25
CA PHE A 138 -15.08 -5.03 -2.12
C PHE A 138 -15.28 -5.59 -0.72
N SER A 139 -15.02 -6.88 -0.55
CA SER A 139 -15.20 -7.56 0.73
C SER A 139 -13.99 -8.41 1.06
N TRP A 140 -13.56 -8.39 2.32
CA TRP A 140 -12.45 -9.20 2.81
C TRP A 140 -12.65 -9.50 4.29
N ALA A 141 -12.36 -10.74 4.71
CA ALA A 141 -12.47 -11.18 6.11
C ALA A 141 -13.87 -10.92 6.75
N GLY A 142 -14.96 -11.09 5.98
CA GLY A 142 -16.33 -10.81 6.44
C GLY A 142 -16.69 -9.32 6.51
N ARG A 143 -15.75 -8.43 6.22
CA ARG A 143 -15.93 -6.98 6.26
C ARG A 143 -16.16 -6.43 4.86
N SER A 144 -16.98 -5.39 4.78
CA SER A 144 -17.26 -4.67 3.54
C SER A 144 -16.54 -3.33 3.52
N PHE A 145 -15.98 -3.00 2.36
CA PHE A 145 -15.22 -1.78 2.13
C PHE A 145 -15.75 -1.04 0.92
N VAL A 146 -15.74 0.29 1.01
CA VAL A 146 -16.15 1.18 -0.07
C VAL A 146 -15.02 2.14 -0.41
N LEU A 147 -14.57 2.10 -1.66
CA LEU A 147 -13.65 3.06 -2.26
C LEU A 147 -14.44 4.16 -2.95
N ARG A 148 -14.18 5.40 -2.53
CA ARG A 148 -14.80 6.63 -3.07
C ARG A 148 -13.73 7.59 -3.56
N HIS A 149 -14.10 8.38 -4.56
CA HIS A 149 -13.33 9.52 -5.03
C HIS A 149 -13.90 10.80 -4.41
N ASP A 150 -13.11 11.50 -3.61
CA ASP A 150 -13.47 12.70 -2.86
C ASP A 150 -12.66 13.90 -3.37
N VAL A 151 -13.18 14.56 -4.40
CA VAL A 151 -12.58 15.70 -5.10
C VAL A 151 -11.21 15.39 -5.73
N HIS A 152 -10.15 15.34 -4.93
CA HIS A 152 -8.78 14.99 -5.34
C HIS A 152 -8.26 13.75 -4.61
N ASP A 153 -8.95 13.29 -3.57
CA ASP A 153 -8.52 12.20 -2.71
C ASP A 153 -9.23 10.90 -3.06
N TRP A 154 -8.59 9.78 -2.71
CA TRP A 154 -9.22 8.48 -2.75
C TRP A 154 -9.39 7.97 -1.31
N VAL A 155 -10.61 7.62 -0.94
CA VAL A 155 -10.94 7.21 0.42
C VAL A 155 -11.48 5.79 0.41
N VAL A 156 -10.84 4.90 1.17
CA VAL A 156 -11.34 3.57 1.47
C VAL A 156 -11.96 3.59 2.85
N THR A 157 -13.24 3.27 2.93
CA THR A 157 -14.02 3.24 4.19
C THR A 157 -14.41 1.81 4.51
N GLN A 158 -14.20 1.39 5.76
CA GLN A 158 -14.72 0.14 6.30
C GLN A 158 -16.11 0.40 6.90
N SER A 159 -17.00 -0.60 6.86
CA SER A 159 -18.35 -0.54 7.46
C SER A 159 -18.38 -0.14 8.95
N GLU A 160 -17.29 -0.37 9.69
CA GLU A 160 -17.15 -0.06 11.13
C GLU A 160 -16.68 1.39 11.40
N GLY A 161 -16.45 2.20 10.37
CA GLY A 161 -16.14 3.64 10.49
C GLY A 161 -14.68 4.03 10.28
N SER A 162 -13.75 3.08 10.29
CA SER A 162 -12.34 3.34 9.93
C SER A 162 -12.21 3.73 8.46
N ALA A 163 -11.38 4.73 8.18
CA ALA A 163 -11.17 5.22 6.82
C ALA A 163 -9.68 5.48 6.54
N LEU A 164 -9.22 5.02 5.38
CA LEU A 164 -7.89 5.32 4.85
C LEU A 164 -8.01 6.31 3.71
N ARG A 165 -7.34 7.46 3.82
CA ARG A 165 -7.35 8.52 2.81
C ARG A 165 -6.01 8.59 2.09
N ILE A 166 -6.05 8.42 0.79
CA ILE A 166 -4.93 8.60 -0.13
C ILE A 166 -5.02 9.98 -0.75
N VAL A 167 -3.95 10.77 -0.62
CA VAL A 167 -3.84 12.15 -1.08
C VAL A 167 -2.80 12.22 -2.20
N PRO A 168 -3.21 12.16 -3.48
CA PRO A 168 -2.31 12.31 -4.61
C PRO A 168 -1.83 13.76 -4.76
N ILE A 169 -0.53 13.96 -4.96
CA ILE A 169 0.07 15.27 -5.24
C ILE A 169 1.00 15.12 -6.44
N ALA A 170 0.73 15.86 -7.52
CA ALA A 170 1.57 15.92 -8.72
C ALA A 170 2.85 16.74 -8.47
N TRP A 171 3.67 16.28 -7.52
CA TRP A 171 4.94 16.89 -7.15
C TRP A 171 6.11 15.97 -7.53
N PHE A 172 7.02 16.47 -8.37
CA PHE A 172 8.13 15.66 -8.92
C PHE A 172 9.43 15.76 -8.10
N GLY A 173 9.38 16.35 -6.90
CA GLY A 173 10.55 16.42 -6.03
C GLY A 173 10.92 15.07 -5.40
N ALA A 174 12.17 14.96 -4.96
CA ALA A 174 12.72 13.72 -4.42
C ALA A 174 12.07 13.29 -3.09
N SER A 175 11.64 14.24 -2.27
CA SER A 175 10.96 14.00 -1.01
C SER A 175 9.86 15.03 -0.75
N ILE A 176 8.85 14.61 0.00
CA ILE A 176 7.83 15.49 0.57
C ILE A 176 8.22 15.77 2.02
N LYS A 177 8.45 17.05 2.32
CA LYS A 177 8.64 17.50 3.70
C LYS A 177 7.27 17.68 4.33
N ILE A 178 6.82 16.67 5.06
CA ILE A 178 5.62 16.75 5.89
C ILE A 178 6.04 17.47 7.19
N SER A 179 5.70 18.76 7.30
CA SER A 179 6.12 19.60 8.45
C SER A 179 5.32 19.32 9.72
N GLU A 180 4.10 18.83 9.58
CA GLU A 180 3.18 18.46 10.66
C GLU A 180 2.82 16.99 10.51
N SER A 181 2.84 16.23 11.61
CA SER A 181 2.41 14.84 11.58
C SER A 181 0.99 14.76 11.04
N LEU A 182 0.81 14.13 9.87
CA LEU A 182 -0.51 13.91 9.30
C LEU A 182 -1.34 13.09 10.27
N GLU A 183 -2.66 13.27 10.21
CA GLU A 183 -3.58 12.39 10.93
C GLU A 183 -3.26 10.91 10.62
N PRO A 184 -3.41 10.00 11.61
CA PRO A 184 -3.35 8.57 11.34
C PRO A 184 -4.31 8.22 10.20
N ASP A 185 -3.92 7.28 9.34
CA ASP A 185 -4.69 6.85 8.16
C ASP A 185 -4.79 7.87 7.00
N ARG A 186 -3.85 8.81 6.91
CA ARG A 186 -3.61 9.62 5.70
C ARG A 186 -2.27 9.28 5.07
N ILE A 187 -2.29 9.01 3.76
CA ILE A 187 -1.07 8.69 3.01
C ILE A 187 -0.97 9.59 1.79
N VAL A 188 0.14 10.31 1.70
CA VAL A 188 0.44 11.18 0.56
C VAL A 188 1.13 10.36 -0.53
N CYS A 189 0.57 10.39 -1.74
CA CYS A 189 1.15 9.78 -2.92
C CYS A 189 1.71 10.83 -3.87
N TRP A 190 2.92 10.62 -4.38
CA TRP A 190 3.51 11.50 -5.39
C TRP A 190 4.36 10.72 -6.39
N PRO A 191 4.60 11.24 -7.61
CA PRO A 191 5.34 10.53 -8.64
C PRO A 191 6.72 10.05 -8.19
N GLY A 192 7.40 10.84 -7.35
CA GLY A 192 8.74 10.56 -6.88
C GLY A 192 9.80 10.52 -7.98
N VAL A 193 11.01 10.20 -7.56
CA VAL A 193 12.19 9.96 -8.40
C VAL A 193 12.83 8.63 -7.99
N SER A 194 13.86 8.17 -8.71
CA SER A 194 14.50 6.87 -8.43
C SER A 194 15.06 6.71 -7.02
N THR A 195 15.38 7.82 -6.35
CA THR A 195 15.86 7.86 -4.96
C THR A 195 14.77 8.13 -3.93
N SER A 196 13.50 8.25 -4.35
CA SER A 196 12.39 8.47 -3.42
C SER A 196 12.16 7.22 -2.57
N VAL A 197 12.06 7.43 -1.26
CA VAL A 197 11.84 6.38 -0.27
C VAL A 197 10.44 6.55 0.30
N ALA A 198 9.72 5.43 0.44
CA ALA A 198 8.43 5.41 1.12
C ALA A 198 8.60 5.66 2.62
N SER A 199 7.60 6.29 3.23
CA SER A 199 7.50 6.45 4.68
C SER A 199 6.12 5.96 5.16
N PRO A 200 5.88 5.82 6.46
CA PRO A 200 4.58 5.40 6.97
C PRO A 200 3.41 6.29 6.53
N GLN A 201 3.67 7.56 6.20
CA GLN A 201 2.65 8.54 5.80
C GLN A 201 2.78 8.98 4.33
N SER A 202 3.69 8.36 3.56
CA SER A 202 3.92 8.78 2.19
C SER A 202 4.43 7.64 1.30
N LEU A 203 3.86 7.51 0.10
CA LEU A 203 4.23 6.47 -0.86
C LEU A 203 4.56 7.07 -2.23
N PRO A 204 5.79 6.89 -2.78
CA PRO A 204 6.05 7.24 -4.16
C PRO A 204 5.25 6.31 -5.09
N VAL A 205 4.41 6.90 -5.94
CA VAL A 205 3.53 6.22 -6.88
C VAL A 205 3.84 6.73 -8.28
N SER A 206 4.82 6.08 -8.91
CA SER A 206 5.32 6.42 -10.25
C SER A 206 4.79 5.43 -11.29
N PRO A 207 4.40 5.89 -12.50
CA PRO A 207 4.16 5.01 -13.65
C PRO A 207 5.40 4.22 -14.10
N LEU A 208 6.59 4.66 -13.71
CA LEU A 208 7.86 4.01 -14.05
C LEU A 208 8.26 2.92 -13.06
N ASP A 209 7.55 2.81 -11.93
CA ASP A 209 7.82 1.79 -10.92
C ASP A 209 6.99 0.54 -11.22
N LEU A 210 7.67 -0.52 -11.68
CA LEU A 210 7.03 -1.79 -12.02
C LEU A 210 6.37 -2.47 -10.81
N TYR A 211 6.75 -2.11 -9.57
CA TYR A 211 6.16 -2.64 -8.34
C TYR A 211 5.10 -1.72 -7.75
N VAL A 212 4.68 -0.65 -8.44
CA VAL A 212 3.78 0.36 -7.86
C VAL A 212 2.45 -0.21 -7.39
N VAL A 213 1.89 -1.19 -8.12
CA VAL A 213 0.64 -1.88 -7.75
C VAL A 213 0.86 -2.74 -6.51
N GLU A 214 2.00 -3.43 -6.40
CA GLU A 214 2.35 -4.27 -5.25
C GLU A 214 2.59 -3.44 -3.99
N LYS A 215 3.28 -2.30 -4.12
CA LYS A 215 3.50 -1.36 -3.00
C LYS A 215 2.18 -0.77 -2.50
N MET A 216 1.31 -0.35 -3.42
CA MET A 216 -0.03 0.14 -3.07
C MET A 216 -0.88 -0.97 -2.46
N GLY A 217 -0.80 -2.19 -3.00
CA GLY A 217 -1.48 -3.36 -2.47
C GLY A 217 -1.05 -3.69 -1.05
N LYS A 218 0.25 -3.74 -0.80
CA LYS A 218 0.82 -3.96 0.53
C LYS A 218 0.34 -2.93 1.55
N LEU A 219 0.28 -1.66 1.15
CA LEU A 219 -0.26 -0.58 1.99
C LEU A 219 -1.71 -0.85 2.41
N PHE A 220 -2.58 -1.25 1.47
CA PHE A 220 -3.96 -1.62 1.80
C PHE A 220 -4.02 -2.87 2.67
N ASP A 221 -3.22 -3.88 2.37
CA ASP A 221 -3.19 -5.14 3.12
C ASP A 221 -2.78 -4.91 4.57
N GLU A 222 -1.72 -4.12 4.79
CA GLU A 222 -1.28 -3.71 6.11
C GLU A 222 -2.36 -2.94 6.87
N TRP A 223 -3.01 -1.97 6.22
CA TRP A 223 -4.08 -1.21 6.86
C TRP A 223 -5.26 -2.12 7.24
N MET A 224 -5.75 -2.96 6.32
CA MET A 224 -6.86 -3.88 6.59
C MET A 224 -6.50 -4.91 7.67
N LEU A 225 -5.28 -5.45 7.66
CA LEU A 225 -4.81 -6.38 8.69
C LEU A 225 -4.72 -5.69 10.04
N ARG A 226 -4.29 -4.43 10.13
CA ARG A 226 -4.32 -3.66 11.39
C ARG A 226 -5.75 -3.55 11.92
N GLN A 227 -6.71 -3.21 11.06
CA GLN A 227 -8.12 -3.16 11.47
C GLN A 227 -8.65 -4.54 11.90
N LEU A 228 -8.20 -5.61 11.24
CA LEU A 228 -8.62 -6.97 11.60
C LEU A 228 -7.97 -7.43 12.92
N LEU A 229 -6.74 -7.01 13.21
CA LEU A 229 -6.02 -7.34 14.44
C LEU A 229 -6.45 -6.50 15.64
N GLN A 230 -7.01 -5.30 15.41
CA GLN A 230 -7.58 -4.48 16.46
C GLN A 230 -8.69 -5.24 17.21
N GLY A 231 -8.65 -5.19 18.54
CA GLY A 231 -9.59 -5.90 19.39
C GLY A 231 -9.40 -7.43 19.43
N HIS A 232 -8.38 -8.01 18.78
CA HIS A 232 -8.07 -9.42 18.98
C HIS A 232 -7.70 -9.68 20.44
N GLY A 233 -8.40 -10.63 21.07
CA GLY A 233 -8.28 -10.86 22.49
C GLY A 233 -9.04 -9.85 23.35
N ARG A 234 -10.05 -9.14 22.81
CA ARG A 234 -10.94 -8.30 23.61
C ARG A 234 -11.70 -9.12 24.66
N LYS A 235 -12.04 -8.46 25.77
CA LYS A 235 -12.87 -9.02 26.83
C LYS A 235 -14.33 -9.04 26.37
N LEU A 236 -14.95 -10.21 26.32
CA LEU A 236 -16.33 -10.43 25.94
C LEU A 236 -17.19 -10.65 27.19
N GLY A 237 -18.30 -9.93 27.32
CA GLY A 237 -19.27 -10.08 28.42
C GLY A 237 -19.93 -8.76 28.84
N ALA A 238 -20.78 -8.76 29.87
CA ALA A 238 -21.09 -9.88 30.75
C ALA A 238 -21.93 -10.99 30.07
N LEU A 239 -21.45 -12.23 30.12
CA LEU A 239 -22.15 -13.40 29.59
C LEU A 239 -23.15 -13.96 30.62
N PRO A 240 -24.36 -14.35 30.19
CA PRO A 240 -25.30 -15.10 31.03
C PRO A 240 -24.71 -16.44 31.48
N THR A 241 -25.18 -16.96 32.62
CA THR A 241 -24.70 -18.23 33.20
C THR A 241 -24.72 -19.42 32.22
N PRO A 242 -25.76 -19.62 31.39
CA PRO A 242 -25.77 -20.70 30.40
C PRO A 242 -24.65 -20.57 29.36
N ALA A 243 -24.47 -19.38 28.78
CA ALA A 243 -23.40 -19.10 27.81
C ALA A 243 -22.02 -19.23 28.46
N LYS A 244 -21.86 -18.80 29.71
CA LYS A 244 -20.60 -18.94 30.44
C LYS A 244 -20.22 -20.41 30.67
N LYS A 245 -21.18 -21.27 31.04
CA LYS A 245 -20.93 -22.71 31.19
C LYS A 245 -20.43 -23.35 29.89
N LEU A 246 -21.01 -22.97 28.75
CA LEU A 246 -20.53 -23.43 27.43
C LEU A 246 -19.07 -23.02 27.20
N THR A 247 -18.73 -21.75 27.43
CA THR A 247 -17.35 -21.28 27.25
C THR A 247 -16.35 -21.93 28.21
N GLN A 248 -16.78 -22.33 29.42
CA GLN A 248 -15.94 -23.06 30.38
C GLN A 248 -15.69 -24.51 29.94
N ALA A 249 -16.63 -25.12 29.21
CA ALA A 249 -16.46 -26.45 28.63
C ALA A 249 -15.48 -26.46 27.44
N TRP A 250 -15.09 -25.29 26.93
CA TRP A 250 -14.22 -25.13 25.75
C TRP A 250 -12.92 -24.35 26.07
N PRO A 251 -12.05 -24.87 26.97
CA PRO A 251 -10.86 -24.16 27.45
C PRO A 251 -9.78 -23.94 26.39
N GLU A 252 -9.79 -24.74 25.31
CA GLU A 252 -8.86 -24.57 24.19
C GLU A 252 -9.15 -23.27 23.42
N GLN A 253 -10.44 -22.94 23.23
CA GLN A 253 -10.89 -21.79 22.45
C GLN A 253 -11.10 -20.53 23.30
N PHE A 254 -11.54 -20.69 24.56
CA PHE A 254 -11.88 -19.58 25.45
C PHE A 254 -10.95 -19.51 26.66
N GLU A 255 -10.55 -18.29 26.99
CA GLU A 255 -9.90 -17.95 28.26
C GLU A 255 -10.91 -17.27 29.19
N SER A 256 -11.01 -17.74 30.44
CA SER A 256 -11.87 -17.15 31.45
C SER A 256 -11.15 -15.99 32.15
N ILE A 257 -11.63 -14.76 31.95
CA ILE A 257 -11.09 -13.56 32.62
C ILE A 257 -11.74 -13.34 34.00
N SER A 258 -13.04 -13.58 34.10
CA SER A 258 -13.80 -13.42 35.34
C SER A 258 -15.04 -14.33 35.35
N SER A 259 -15.84 -14.28 36.41
CA SER A 259 -17.10 -15.01 36.53
C SER A 259 -18.07 -14.73 35.37
N THR A 260 -18.05 -13.51 34.82
CA THR A 260 -18.97 -13.08 33.77
C THR A 260 -18.33 -12.77 32.42
N HIS A 261 -16.99 -12.74 32.34
CA HIS A 261 -16.30 -12.38 31.10
C HIS A 261 -15.34 -13.47 30.63
N VAL A 262 -15.19 -13.54 29.31
CA VAL A 262 -14.28 -14.45 28.60
C VAL A 262 -13.51 -13.72 27.52
N ARG A 263 -12.54 -14.40 26.93
CA ARG A 263 -11.82 -13.99 25.74
C ARG A 263 -11.79 -15.16 24.77
N LEU A 264 -12.09 -14.91 23.51
CA LEU A 264 -11.96 -15.90 22.46
C LEU A 264 -10.56 -15.79 21.85
N LEU A 265 -9.84 -16.90 21.76
CA LEU A 265 -8.44 -16.94 21.33
C LEU A 265 -8.15 -17.98 20.24
N ALA A 266 -9.06 -18.93 20.00
CA ALA A 266 -8.95 -19.88 18.91
C ALA A 266 -10.29 -20.07 18.19
N PRO A 267 -10.29 -20.54 16.93
CA PRO A 267 -11.51 -20.75 16.16
C PRO A 267 -12.47 -21.72 16.85
N VAL A 268 -13.76 -21.44 16.74
CA VAL A 268 -14.84 -22.36 17.12
C VAL A 268 -15.46 -22.95 15.86
N ASP A 269 -15.85 -24.21 15.92
CA ASP A 269 -16.61 -24.85 14.84
C ASP A 269 -18.03 -24.26 14.72
N ALA A 270 -18.66 -24.49 13.56
CA ALA A 270 -19.97 -23.92 13.26
C ALA A 270 -21.06 -24.35 14.24
N GLN A 271 -20.97 -25.56 14.79
CA GLN A 271 -21.95 -26.09 15.75
C GLN A 271 -21.84 -25.37 17.10
N LYS A 272 -20.62 -25.27 17.65
CA LYS A 272 -20.34 -24.52 18.89
C LYS A 272 -20.68 -23.04 18.74
N ALA A 273 -20.37 -22.44 17.59
CA ALA A 273 -20.74 -21.06 17.29
C ALA A 273 -22.27 -20.86 17.29
N ALA A 274 -23.02 -21.78 16.67
CA ALA A 274 -24.48 -21.74 16.65
C ALA A 274 -25.08 -21.93 18.04
N GLU A 275 -24.57 -22.87 18.83
CA GLU A 275 -24.99 -23.13 20.21
C GLU A 275 -24.75 -21.90 21.12
N LEU A 276 -23.57 -21.28 21.01
CA LEU A 276 -23.25 -20.08 21.77
C LEU A 276 -24.14 -18.90 21.35
N LYS A 277 -24.33 -18.67 20.04
CA LYS A 277 -25.22 -17.61 19.54
C LYS A 277 -26.68 -17.83 19.99
N ALA A 278 -27.17 -19.06 20.00
CA ALA A 278 -28.52 -19.40 20.48
C ALA A 278 -28.68 -19.13 21.99
N SER A 279 -27.68 -19.53 22.79
CA SER A 279 -27.65 -19.29 24.24
C SER A 279 -27.65 -17.80 24.58
N LEU A 280 -26.97 -16.97 23.78
CA LEU A 280 -26.91 -15.52 23.97
C LEU A 280 -28.20 -14.79 23.55
N LYS A 281 -28.81 -15.18 22.43
CA LYS A 281 -30.06 -14.55 21.95
C LYS A 281 -31.21 -14.64 22.96
N GLY A 282 -31.24 -15.69 23.79
CA GLY A 282 -32.27 -15.87 24.81
C GLY A 282 -32.03 -15.12 26.12
N SER A 283 -30.84 -14.52 26.35
CA SER A 283 -30.48 -14.06 27.70
C SER A 283 -29.50 -12.88 27.78
N ALA A 284 -28.91 -12.43 26.66
CA ALA A 284 -27.93 -11.35 26.64
C ALA A 284 -28.44 -10.11 25.88
N ASN A 285 -27.82 -8.95 26.13
CA ASN A 285 -28.04 -7.72 25.36
C ASN A 285 -27.52 -7.90 23.92
N SER A 286 -28.17 -7.24 22.94
CA SER A 286 -27.78 -7.26 21.53
C SER A 286 -26.30 -6.92 21.33
N GLN A 287 -25.79 -5.91 22.04
CA GLN A 287 -24.38 -5.53 21.99
C GLN A 287 -23.41 -6.66 22.34
N VAL A 288 -23.76 -7.53 23.30
CA VAL A 288 -22.91 -8.66 23.69
C VAL A 288 -23.02 -9.79 22.66
N VAL A 289 -24.22 -10.00 22.11
CA VAL A 289 -24.45 -10.96 21.02
C VAL A 289 -23.60 -10.58 19.80
N ASP A 290 -23.64 -9.31 19.40
CA ASP A 290 -22.89 -8.77 18.26
C ASP A 290 -21.39 -8.87 18.54
N ALA A 291 -20.93 -8.43 19.74
CA ALA A 291 -19.52 -8.50 20.09
C ALA A 291 -18.94 -9.93 20.09
N VAL A 292 -19.73 -10.93 20.52
CA VAL A 292 -19.32 -12.34 20.42
C VAL A 292 -19.36 -12.80 18.96
N GLY A 293 -20.36 -12.37 18.19
CA GLY A 293 -20.47 -12.61 16.76
C GLY A 293 -19.23 -12.14 15.99
N ASP A 294 -18.84 -10.87 16.11
CA ASP A 294 -17.68 -10.34 15.40
C ASP A 294 -16.39 -11.02 15.85
N ALA A 295 -16.27 -11.40 17.12
CA ALA A 295 -15.07 -12.08 17.61
C ALA A 295 -14.91 -13.47 16.98
N ILE A 296 -16.03 -14.21 16.80
CA ILE A 296 -16.02 -15.49 16.10
C ILE A 296 -15.63 -15.30 14.63
N GLU A 297 -16.21 -14.31 13.96
CA GLU A 297 -15.93 -14.01 12.55
C GLU A 297 -14.49 -13.54 12.34
N GLN A 298 -13.97 -12.69 13.24
CA GLN A 298 -12.59 -12.20 13.22
C GLN A 298 -11.58 -13.36 13.31
N ILE A 299 -11.78 -14.30 14.24
CA ILE A 299 -10.87 -15.44 14.38
C ILE A 299 -11.02 -16.44 13.25
N SER A 300 -12.25 -16.64 12.75
CA SER A 300 -12.47 -17.43 11.54
C SER A 300 -11.73 -16.83 10.35
N ALA A 301 -11.70 -15.50 10.22
CA ALA A 301 -10.94 -14.82 9.18
C ALA A 301 -9.43 -15.00 9.35
N PHE A 302 -8.90 -14.95 10.59
CA PHE A 302 -7.48 -15.25 10.83
C PHE A 302 -7.10 -16.66 10.40
N ALA A 303 -7.99 -17.64 10.55
CA ALA A 303 -7.73 -19.00 10.09
C ALA A 303 -7.74 -19.15 8.55
N GLN A 304 -8.07 -18.09 7.80
CA GLN A 304 -8.25 -18.14 6.35
C GLN A 304 -7.68 -16.92 5.59
N LEU A 305 -6.65 -16.24 6.12
CA LEU A 305 -6.12 -15.02 5.50
C LEU A 305 -5.62 -15.21 4.06
N CYS A 306 -5.09 -16.39 3.72
CA CYS A 306 -4.64 -16.71 2.37
C CYS A 306 -5.75 -17.22 1.43
N GLY A 307 -7.01 -17.28 1.89
CA GLY A 307 -8.15 -17.84 1.17
C GLY A 307 -8.36 -19.34 1.35
N HIS A 308 -7.48 -20.02 2.10
CA HIS A 308 -7.61 -21.44 2.44
C HIS A 308 -7.68 -21.63 3.95
N PRO A 309 -8.36 -22.67 4.46
CA PRO A 309 -8.26 -23.09 5.84
C PRO A 309 -6.79 -23.33 6.25
N ALA A 310 -6.39 -22.72 7.36
CA ALA A 310 -5.10 -22.90 7.98
C ALA A 310 -5.24 -23.52 9.35
N ARG A 311 -4.23 -24.32 9.72
CA ARG A 311 -4.08 -24.82 11.07
C ARG A 311 -3.77 -23.65 11.99
N PHE A 312 -4.69 -23.37 12.92
CA PHE A 312 -4.59 -22.30 13.89
C PHE A 312 -4.05 -22.85 15.21
N GLU A 313 -2.93 -22.30 15.66
CA GLU A 313 -2.29 -22.64 16.94
C GLU A 313 -2.30 -21.42 17.85
N ARG A 314 -2.91 -21.59 19.02
CA ARG A 314 -2.92 -20.57 20.07
C ARG A 314 -1.53 -20.48 20.69
N GLY A 315 -0.99 -19.26 20.77
CA GLY A 315 0.23 -18.95 21.48
C GLY A 315 -0.01 -18.64 22.97
N GLN A 316 1.01 -18.11 23.63
CA GLN A 316 0.84 -17.59 25.00
C GLN A 316 0.05 -16.26 24.95
N GLN A 317 -0.77 -15.99 25.97
CA GLN A 317 -1.58 -14.78 26.06
C GLN A 317 -2.54 -14.59 24.86
N GLN A 318 -2.31 -13.57 24.02
CA GLN A 318 -3.09 -13.20 22.83
C GLN A 318 -2.32 -13.43 21.53
N ASP A 319 -1.32 -14.30 21.57
CA ASP A 319 -0.51 -14.67 20.42
C ASP A 319 -1.16 -15.82 19.66
N PHE A 320 -0.86 -15.90 18.37
CA PHE A 320 -1.27 -17.03 17.55
C PHE A 320 -0.29 -17.28 16.42
N TYR A 321 -0.30 -18.52 15.93
CA TYR A 321 0.44 -18.94 14.75
C TYR A 321 -0.52 -19.69 13.84
N CYS A 322 -0.41 -19.45 12.54
CA CYS A 322 -1.20 -20.11 11.52
C CYS A 322 -0.30 -20.63 10.42
N LYS A 323 -0.58 -21.85 9.96
CA LYS A 323 0.05 -22.45 8.80
C LYS A 323 -1.01 -23.05 7.88
N CYS A 324 -1.06 -22.53 6.66
CA CYS A 324 -1.91 -23.11 5.63
C CYS A 324 -1.31 -24.41 5.11
N GLU A 325 -2.09 -25.48 5.02
CA GLU A 325 -1.60 -26.76 4.47
C GLU A 325 -1.59 -26.76 2.93
N THR A 326 -2.48 -25.99 2.30
CA THR A 326 -2.60 -25.87 0.84
C THR A 326 -1.47 -25.04 0.22
N CYS A 327 -1.36 -23.76 0.60
CA CYS A 327 -0.35 -22.86 0.02
C CYS A 327 0.94 -22.76 0.85
N GLN A 328 0.97 -23.35 2.06
CA GLN A 328 2.12 -23.30 2.97
C GLN A 328 2.54 -21.89 3.41
N ALA A 329 1.69 -20.89 3.17
CA ALA A 329 1.84 -19.57 3.78
C ALA A 329 1.68 -19.68 5.30
N THR A 330 2.41 -18.84 6.01
CA THR A 330 2.40 -18.76 7.47
C THR A 330 2.12 -17.34 7.89
N TRP A 331 1.41 -17.19 9.01
CA TRP A 331 1.26 -15.89 9.63
C TRP A 331 1.14 -16.03 11.14
N SER A 332 1.56 -15.01 11.86
CA SER A 332 1.61 -15.05 13.32
C SER A 332 1.52 -13.67 13.93
N LEU A 333 0.95 -13.63 15.12
CA LEU A 333 1.03 -12.50 16.03
C LEU A 333 1.83 -12.93 17.24
N LYS A 334 2.93 -12.21 17.53
CA LYS A 334 3.82 -12.49 18.65
C LYS A 334 3.98 -11.28 19.55
N THR A 335 3.91 -11.47 20.86
CA THR A 335 4.08 -10.42 21.85
C THR A 335 5.47 -10.51 22.48
N THR A 336 6.31 -9.51 22.23
CA THR A 336 7.65 -9.40 22.83
C THR A 336 7.72 -8.15 23.69
N GLY A 337 7.66 -8.33 25.02
CA GLY A 337 7.59 -7.23 25.97
C GLY A 337 6.28 -6.44 25.82
N LYS A 338 6.38 -5.17 25.39
CA LYS A 338 5.21 -4.31 25.11
C LYS A 338 4.82 -4.25 23.62
N ARG A 339 5.58 -4.89 22.73
CA ARG A 339 5.36 -4.83 21.28
C ARG A 339 4.64 -6.09 20.82
N ARG A 340 3.60 -5.92 20.01
CA ARG A 340 2.91 -7.01 19.30
C ARG A 340 3.30 -6.93 17.83
N HIS A 341 4.03 -7.92 17.35
CA HIS A 341 4.50 -7.97 15.97
C HIS A 341 3.66 -8.96 15.16
N PHE A 342 3.08 -8.49 14.07
CA PHE A 342 2.41 -9.33 13.09
C PHE A 342 3.32 -9.59 11.90
N ALA A 343 3.41 -10.85 11.48
CA ALA A 343 4.13 -11.24 10.28
C ALA A 343 3.30 -12.25 9.48
N MET A 344 3.27 -12.07 8.15
CA MET A 344 2.75 -13.02 7.17
C MET A 344 3.80 -13.26 6.08
N ARG A 345 4.05 -14.53 5.78
CA ARG A 345 5.15 -14.99 4.93
C ARG A 345 4.70 -16.11 3.99
N PRO A 346 5.08 -16.08 2.70
CA PRO A 346 4.79 -17.18 1.77
C PRO A 346 5.59 -18.45 2.06
N LYS A 347 5.28 -19.52 1.32
CA LYS A 347 6.04 -20.78 1.35
C LYS A 347 7.52 -20.56 1.01
N GLY A 348 8.43 -20.98 1.87
CA GLY A 348 9.88 -20.90 1.60
C GLY A 348 10.55 -19.59 2.02
N ALA A 349 9.78 -18.67 2.62
CA ALA A 349 10.27 -17.39 3.11
C ALA A 349 11.37 -17.49 4.20
N SER A 350 11.48 -18.61 4.90
CA SER A 350 12.43 -18.80 6.01
C SER A 350 13.91 -18.67 5.61
N ALA A 351 14.22 -18.81 4.32
CA ALA A 351 15.58 -18.69 3.79
C ALA A 351 15.89 -17.30 3.20
N ILE A 352 14.91 -16.39 3.19
CA ILE A 352 15.03 -15.08 2.55
C ILE A 352 15.31 -14.02 3.62
N PRO A 353 16.36 -13.18 3.46
CA PRO A 353 16.60 -12.03 4.33
C PRO A 353 15.38 -11.10 4.39
N GLU A 354 15.16 -10.44 5.51
CA GLU A 354 13.96 -9.62 5.70
C GLU A 354 13.93 -8.40 4.76
N GLU A 355 15.11 -7.85 4.43
CA GLU A 355 15.27 -6.77 3.46
C GLU A 355 14.84 -7.14 2.03
N ASP A 356 15.00 -8.41 1.65
CA ASP A 356 14.74 -8.90 0.29
C ASP A 356 13.31 -9.45 0.12
N GLY A 357 12.57 -9.56 1.23
CA GLY A 357 11.26 -10.22 1.26
C GLY A 357 10.22 -9.61 0.30
N PHE A 358 10.19 -8.28 0.19
CA PHE A 358 9.30 -7.59 -0.76
C PHE A 358 9.74 -7.80 -2.20
N LEU A 359 11.04 -7.80 -2.50
CA LEU A 359 11.52 -8.09 -3.85
C LEU A 359 11.21 -9.53 -4.26
N TRP A 360 11.22 -10.44 -3.28
CA TRP A 360 10.97 -11.86 -3.50
C TRP A 360 9.48 -12.19 -3.67
N SER A 361 8.58 -11.55 -2.93
CA SER A 361 7.15 -11.93 -2.91
C SER A 361 6.15 -10.76 -2.87
N GLY A 362 6.60 -9.55 -3.14
CA GLY A 362 5.76 -8.37 -3.26
C GLY A 362 4.89 -8.14 -2.03
N ARG A 363 3.60 -7.92 -2.27
CA ARG A 363 2.63 -7.68 -1.20
C ARG A 363 2.33 -8.89 -0.31
N ASP A 364 2.71 -10.10 -0.68
CA ASP A 364 2.50 -11.27 0.18
C ASP A 364 3.55 -11.36 1.32
N TRP A 365 4.54 -10.46 1.33
CA TRP A 365 5.48 -10.25 2.45
C TRP A 365 5.07 -9.07 3.32
N ILE A 366 4.37 -9.35 4.41
CA ILE A 366 3.79 -8.34 5.30
C ILE A 366 4.34 -8.49 6.71
N GLY A 367 4.92 -7.44 7.27
CA GLY A 367 5.42 -7.44 8.64
C GLY A 367 5.28 -6.05 9.25
N PHE A 368 4.67 -5.96 10.42
CA PHE A 368 4.54 -4.68 11.13
C PHE A 368 4.27 -4.85 12.62
N ASP A 369 4.65 -3.82 13.37
CA ASP A 369 4.30 -3.69 14.78
C ASP A 369 2.91 -3.07 14.94
N LEU A 370 2.10 -3.64 15.83
CA LEU A 370 0.92 -3.01 16.38
C LEU A 370 1.36 -2.08 17.53
N SER A 371 0.95 -0.83 17.48
CA SER A 371 1.05 0.08 18.63
C SER A 371 0.33 -0.56 19.81
N SER A 372 0.99 -0.66 20.97
CA SER A 372 0.29 -1.01 22.21
C SER A 372 -0.83 0.02 22.43
N GLU A 373 -2.08 -0.44 22.51
CA GLU A 373 -3.17 0.39 23.02
C GLU A 373 -2.69 1.05 24.32
N LYS A 374 -2.90 2.37 24.41
CA LYS A 374 -2.63 3.14 25.62
C LYS A 374 -3.56 2.73 26.75
#